data_AF-A0A1H6EC11-F1
#
_entry.id   AF-A0A1H6EC11-F1
#
_cell.length_a   1.000
_cell.length_b   1.000
_cell.length_c   1.000
_cell.angle_alpha   90.00
_cell.angle_beta   90.00
_cell.angle_gamma   90.00
#
_symmetry.space_group_name_H-M   'P 1'
#
loop_
_entity.id
_entity.type
_entity.pdbx_description
1 polymer ?
#
loop_
_entity_poly.entity_id
_entity_poly.type
_entity_poly.pdbx_seq_one_letter_code
_entity_poly.pdbx_strand_id
1 'polypeptide(L)'
;MSDKLERYRSKRDPKRTPEPVPDAPSASPGGDAFVIQEHHARSLHWDLRLERDGVLVSWAVPKGLPADPGTNHLAVRTEDHPMEYLTFHGEIPKGEYGGGTMTIWDTGTYETEKWSDREVKFVLRGDRSAGRFVLFRTRDKNWMIHRMGDAVRDPFPALEPMLPAERARLPKDPSAYAFEFAWGGRRLLVPIDGGRTDAAREHPWLRELAESFGSRSAVLDGELATLGGAEILLFYDLLYDDGRSLVEEPYTARRAALEALGLSNAHWQTAPSWPGEAGPVRQAAREQGLPGVLAKRLDSPYEPGSSKAWLFIPA
;
A
#
# COMPACT_ATOMS: atom_id res chain seq x y z
N MET A 1 -7.86 41.93 3.70
CA MET A 1 -7.48 40.53 4.00
C MET A 1 -6.32 40.17 3.09
N SER A 2 -5.30 39.48 3.59
CA SER A 2 -4.21 38.97 2.74
C SER A 2 -4.78 37.95 1.76
N ASP A 3 -4.33 37.98 0.52
CA ASP A 3 -4.69 36.95 -0.46
C ASP A 3 -4.04 35.62 -0.07
N LYS A 4 -4.87 34.62 0.27
CA LYS A 4 -4.42 33.30 0.70
C LYS A 4 -3.90 32.43 -0.46
N LEU A 5 -4.27 32.76 -1.71
CA LEU A 5 -3.89 32.00 -2.90
C LEU A 5 -2.64 32.55 -3.61
N GLU A 6 -2.05 33.65 -3.14
CA GLU A 6 -0.89 34.30 -3.78
C GLU A 6 0.24 33.31 -4.05
N ARG A 7 0.65 32.56 -3.02
CA ARG A 7 1.73 31.57 -3.10
C ARG A 7 1.38 30.36 -3.97
N TYR A 8 0.10 30.00 -4.04
CA TYR A 8 -0.38 28.94 -4.93
C TYR A 8 -0.26 29.41 -6.39
N ARG A 9 -0.80 30.58 -6.72
CA ARG A 9 -0.78 31.16 -8.06
C ARG A 9 0.64 31.41 -8.57
N SER A 10 1.55 31.86 -7.70
CA SER A 10 2.95 32.09 -8.08
C SER A 10 3.70 30.82 -8.50
N LYS A 11 3.15 29.63 -8.21
CA LYS A 11 3.75 28.33 -8.53
C LYS A 11 3.12 27.66 -9.75
N ARG A 12 2.15 28.30 -10.43
CA ARG A 12 1.42 27.71 -11.56
C ARG A 12 1.48 28.62 -12.78
N ASP A 13 1.57 27.99 -13.94
CA ASP A 13 1.32 28.65 -15.22
C ASP A 13 0.01 28.09 -15.79
N PRO A 14 -1.10 28.85 -15.81
CA PRO A 14 -2.40 28.37 -16.25
C PRO A 14 -2.43 27.95 -17.74
N LYS A 15 -1.39 28.27 -18.52
CA LYS A 15 -1.24 27.80 -19.91
C LYS A 15 -0.59 26.42 -20.00
N ARG A 16 0.02 25.93 -18.92
CA ARG A 16 0.85 24.73 -18.89
C ARG A 16 0.31 23.64 -17.97
N THR A 17 -0.60 23.97 -17.06
CA THR A 17 -1.24 23.01 -16.16
C THR A 17 -2.76 23.00 -16.34
N PRO A 18 -3.42 21.83 -16.23
CA PRO A 18 -4.88 21.75 -16.14
C PRO A 18 -5.42 22.09 -14.74
N GLU A 19 -4.54 22.36 -13.77
CA GLU A 19 -4.94 22.73 -12.41
C GLU A 19 -5.74 24.05 -12.38
N PRO A 20 -6.73 24.19 -11.48
CA PRO A 20 -7.54 25.39 -11.39
C PRO A 20 -6.73 26.57 -10.84
N VAL A 21 -6.73 27.69 -11.55
CA VAL A 21 -6.02 28.93 -11.14
C VAL A 21 -7.00 30.11 -11.14
N PRO A 22 -7.90 30.21 -10.15
CA PRO A 22 -8.85 31.32 -10.10
C PRO A 22 -8.16 32.63 -9.71
N ASP A 23 -8.68 33.75 -10.20
CA ASP A 23 -8.15 35.09 -9.90
C ASP A 23 -8.39 35.52 -8.46
N ALA A 24 -9.42 34.96 -7.81
CA ALA A 24 -9.81 35.23 -6.43
C ALA A 24 -10.35 33.96 -5.76
N PRO A 25 -10.31 33.86 -4.41
CA PRO A 25 -10.93 32.77 -3.68
C PRO A 25 -12.45 32.69 -3.92
N SER A 26 -12.96 31.47 -4.10
CA SER A 26 -14.39 31.20 -4.25
C SER A 26 -15.11 31.26 -2.89
N ALA A 27 -16.41 31.56 -2.91
CA ALA A 27 -17.22 31.56 -1.70
C ALA A 27 -17.30 30.14 -1.10
N SER A 28 -17.11 30.03 0.22
CA SER A 28 -17.17 28.78 0.99
C SER A 28 -18.64 28.32 1.11
N PRO A 29 -19.03 27.16 0.54
CA PRO A 29 -20.43 26.72 0.57
C PRO A 29 -20.88 26.25 1.97
N GLY A 30 -19.95 25.77 2.80
CA GLY A 30 -20.27 25.18 4.11
C GLY A 30 -19.14 25.24 5.15
N GLY A 31 -17.88 25.40 4.71
CA GLY A 31 -16.73 25.52 5.61
C GLY A 31 -16.29 24.20 6.25
N ASP A 32 -16.82 23.09 5.76
CA ASP A 32 -16.70 21.75 6.35
C ASP A 32 -16.36 20.66 5.32
N ALA A 33 -16.10 20.99 4.04
CA ALA A 33 -15.68 19.98 3.08
C ALA A 33 -14.23 19.56 3.27
N PHE A 34 -13.92 18.31 2.94
CA PHE A 34 -12.53 17.87 2.76
C PHE A 34 -12.38 17.07 1.47
N VAL A 35 -11.15 17.02 0.97
CA VAL A 35 -10.75 16.06 -0.06
C VAL A 35 -9.40 15.47 0.33
N ILE A 36 -9.22 14.18 0.04
CA ILE A 36 -7.94 13.50 0.07
C ILE A 36 -7.64 13.05 -1.35
N GLN A 37 -6.53 13.52 -1.91
CA GLN A 37 -6.11 13.15 -3.26
C GLN A 37 -4.90 12.23 -3.19
N GLU A 38 -4.92 11.13 -3.93
CA GLU A 38 -3.73 10.30 -4.16
C GLU A 38 -2.94 10.91 -5.32
N HIS A 39 -1.65 11.13 -5.09
CA HIS A 39 -0.81 11.91 -5.99
C HIS A 39 0.48 11.16 -6.33
N HIS A 40 0.54 10.66 -7.56
CA HIS A 40 1.67 9.96 -8.16
C HIS A 40 2.64 10.98 -8.79
N ALA A 41 3.21 11.85 -7.96
CA ALA A 41 4.21 12.83 -8.36
C ALA A 41 5.61 12.19 -8.46
N ARG A 42 6.68 12.93 -8.10
CA ARG A 42 8.03 12.35 -7.92
C ARG A 42 8.08 11.20 -6.90
N SER A 43 7.10 11.16 -6.00
CA SER A 43 6.89 10.10 -5.02
C SER A 43 5.41 10.05 -4.69
N LEU A 44 4.85 8.86 -4.53
CA LEU A 44 3.47 8.66 -4.09
C LEU A 44 3.22 9.32 -2.72
N HIS A 45 2.15 10.10 -2.63
CA HIS A 45 1.67 10.69 -1.38
C HIS A 45 0.16 11.00 -1.46
N TRP A 46 -0.43 11.36 -0.32
CA TRP A 46 -1.82 11.81 -0.24
C TRP A 46 -1.89 13.26 0.18
N ASP A 47 -2.55 14.11 -0.58
CA ASP A 47 -2.83 15.48 -0.20
C ASP A 47 -4.14 15.54 0.60
N LEU A 48 -4.05 15.75 1.91
CA LEU A 48 -5.19 16.04 2.78
C LEU A 48 -5.51 17.53 2.71
N ARG A 49 -6.74 17.87 2.37
CA ARG A 49 -7.19 19.26 2.24
C ARG A 49 -8.48 19.49 3.00
N LEU A 50 -8.49 20.50 3.86
CA LEU A 50 -9.65 20.90 4.66
C LEU A 50 -10.12 22.28 4.21
N GLU A 51 -11.40 22.42 3.86
CA GLU A 51 -12.01 23.71 3.54
C GLU A 51 -11.98 24.63 4.75
N ARG A 52 -11.42 25.83 4.60
CA ARG A 52 -11.40 26.84 5.65
C ARG A 52 -11.31 28.24 5.08
N ASP A 53 -12.26 29.09 5.43
CA ASP A 53 -12.28 30.51 5.06
C ASP A 53 -12.09 30.75 3.54
N GLY A 54 -12.77 29.95 2.70
CA GLY A 54 -12.74 30.10 1.23
C GLY A 54 -11.51 29.52 0.51
N VAL A 55 -10.66 28.77 1.21
CA VAL A 55 -9.54 28.03 0.62
C VAL A 55 -9.45 26.61 1.18
N LEU A 56 -8.63 25.78 0.56
CA LEU A 56 -8.29 24.44 1.01
C LEU A 56 -6.94 24.44 1.72
N VAL A 57 -6.98 24.38 3.05
CA VAL A 57 -5.80 24.25 3.90
C VAL A 57 -5.26 22.83 3.74
N SER A 58 -4.09 22.73 3.13
CA SER A 58 -3.55 21.47 2.59
C SER A 58 -2.27 20.99 3.29
N TRP A 59 -2.14 19.67 3.38
CA TRP A 59 -0.94 18.95 3.80
C TRP A 59 -0.69 17.75 2.89
N ALA A 60 0.54 17.59 2.42
CA ALA A 60 1.00 16.35 1.81
C ALA A 60 1.35 15.34 2.92
N VAL A 61 0.70 14.20 2.92
CA VAL A 61 0.85 13.11 3.90
C VAL A 61 1.46 11.92 3.16
N PRO A 62 2.79 11.72 3.20
CA PRO A 62 3.44 10.74 2.35
C PRO A 62 2.85 9.33 2.51
N LYS A 63 2.64 8.87 3.74
CA LYS A 63 2.08 7.53 4.06
C LYS A 63 0.56 7.49 4.18
N GLY A 64 -0.16 8.53 3.75
CA GLY A 64 -1.61 8.63 3.93
C GLY A 64 -2.00 8.82 5.41
N LEU A 65 -3.29 8.75 5.72
CA LEU A 65 -3.76 8.88 7.10
C LEU A 65 -3.32 7.67 7.95
N PRO A 66 -2.90 7.87 9.21
CA PRO A 66 -2.60 6.77 10.11
C PRO A 66 -3.87 5.97 10.42
N ALA A 67 -3.78 4.64 10.34
CA ALA A 67 -4.90 3.75 10.58
C ALA A 67 -5.06 3.38 12.08
N ASP A 68 -4.05 3.63 12.90
CA ASP A 68 -4.01 3.32 14.33
C ASP A 68 -3.37 4.46 15.14
N PRO A 69 -3.63 4.55 16.45
CA PRO A 69 -3.06 5.59 17.32
C PRO A 69 -1.60 5.30 17.72
N GLY A 70 -1.06 4.11 17.42
CA GLY A 70 0.31 3.74 17.76
C GLY A 70 1.36 4.43 16.89
N THR A 71 0.96 4.87 15.69
CA THR A 71 1.89 5.44 14.69
C THR A 71 1.47 6.84 14.25
N ASN A 72 2.43 7.76 14.25
CA ASN A 72 2.24 9.10 13.68
C ASN A 72 2.80 9.16 12.26
N HIS A 73 2.08 9.80 11.35
CA HIS A 73 2.55 10.02 9.98
C HIS A 73 3.03 11.46 9.80
N LEU A 74 4.08 11.65 8.98
CA LEU A 74 4.52 12.97 8.56
C LEU A 74 3.40 13.67 7.76
N ALA A 75 3.17 14.94 8.04
CA ALA A 75 2.29 15.80 7.26
C ALA A 75 3.08 17.07 6.89
N VAL A 76 3.30 17.32 5.62
CA VAL A 76 4.04 18.48 5.15
C VAL A 76 3.03 19.55 4.74
N ARG A 77 3.00 20.68 5.47
CA ARG A 77 2.12 21.81 5.13
C ARG A 77 2.50 22.34 3.74
N THR A 78 1.54 22.32 2.81
CA THR A 78 1.68 22.89 1.47
C THR A 78 0.97 24.24 1.39
N GLU A 79 0.97 24.86 0.20
CA GLU A 79 0.18 26.07 -0.04
C GLU A 79 -1.31 25.82 0.18
N ASP A 80 -2.07 26.88 0.46
CA ASP A 80 -3.53 26.79 0.41
C ASP A 80 -3.96 26.65 -1.05
N HIS A 81 -4.91 25.77 -1.30
CA HIS A 81 -5.39 25.46 -2.64
C HIS A 81 -6.76 26.12 -2.88
N PRO A 82 -7.12 26.42 -4.14
CA PRO A 82 -8.44 26.94 -4.45
C PRO A 82 -9.53 25.87 -4.24
N MET A 83 -10.77 26.29 -4.01
CA MET A 83 -11.89 25.40 -3.67
C MET A 83 -12.19 24.36 -4.76
N GLU A 84 -11.88 24.70 -6.01
CA GLU A 84 -12.01 23.86 -7.20
C GLU A 84 -11.16 22.57 -7.10
N TYR A 85 -10.16 22.51 -6.20
CA TYR A 85 -9.44 21.27 -5.92
C TYR A 85 -10.27 20.20 -5.24
N LEU A 86 -11.42 20.53 -4.62
CA LEU A 86 -12.32 19.54 -4.05
C LEU A 86 -12.75 18.47 -5.07
N THR A 87 -12.84 18.85 -6.34
CA THR A 87 -13.27 17.97 -7.44
C THR A 87 -12.19 17.74 -8.50
N PHE A 88 -11.03 18.40 -8.37
CA PHE A 88 -9.95 18.26 -9.34
C PHE A 88 -9.32 16.86 -9.26
N HIS A 89 -9.08 16.30 -10.44
CA HIS A 89 -8.30 15.10 -10.68
C HIS A 89 -7.78 15.18 -12.13
N GLY A 90 -6.68 14.49 -12.42
CA GLY A 90 -6.10 14.48 -13.76
C GLY A 90 -4.58 14.34 -13.76
N GLU A 91 -4.00 14.51 -14.94
CA GLU A 91 -2.55 14.45 -15.16
C GLU A 91 -1.96 15.87 -15.12
N ILE A 92 -1.08 16.14 -14.15
CA ILE A 92 -0.30 17.38 -14.11
C ILE A 92 0.96 17.17 -14.96
N PRO A 93 1.21 17.99 -16.00
CA PRO A 93 2.29 17.73 -16.94
C PRO A 93 3.68 17.64 -16.30
N LYS A 94 4.52 16.75 -16.84
CA LYS A 94 5.90 16.59 -16.40
C LYS A 94 6.67 17.91 -16.49
N GLY A 95 7.35 18.29 -15.41
CA GLY A 95 8.12 19.53 -15.31
C GLY A 95 7.32 20.70 -14.69
N GLU A 96 6.00 20.57 -14.55
CA GLU A 96 5.22 21.46 -13.70
C GLU A 96 5.42 21.13 -12.22
N TYR A 97 5.13 22.10 -11.35
CA TYR A 97 5.15 21.87 -9.92
C TYR A 97 4.05 20.88 -9.52
N GLY A 98 4.45 19.73 -8.97
CA GLY A 98 3.50 18.65 -8.69
C GLY A 98 3.15 17.82 -9.92
N GLY A 99 3.98 17.81 -10.97
CA GLY A 99 3.76 16.93 -12.12
C GLY A 99 3.62 15.45 -11.73
N GLY A 100 2.59 14.80 -12.27
CA GLY A 100 2.15 13.46 -11.91
C GLY A 100 0.64 13.27 -12.03
N THR A 101 0.18 12.03 -11.87
CA THR A 101 -1.24 11.69 -11.88
C THR A 101 -1.86 11.98 -10.51
N MET A 102 -3.02 12.63 -10.50
CA MET A 102 -3.77 12.94 -9.29
C MET A 102 -5.19 12.37 -9.40
N THR A 103 -5.62 11.63 -8.38
CA THR A 103 -6.97 11.07 -8.28
C THR A 103 -7.60 11.47 -6.94
N ILE A 104 -8.92 11.56 -6.89
CA ILE A 104 -9.63 11.73 -5.62
C ILE A 104 -9.67 10.36 -4.94
N TRP A 105 -9.00 10.25 -3.80
CA TRP A 105 -8.97 9.03 -3.00
C TRP A 105 -10.18 8.96 -2.07
N ASP A 106 -10.54 10.09 -1.43
CA ASP A 106 -11.74 10.21 -0.61
C ASP A 106 -12.21 11.67 -0.55
N THR A 107 -13.49 11.86 -0.24
CA THR A 107 -14.11 13.16 -0.08
C THR A 107 -15.25 13.06 0.94
N GLY A 108 -15.61 14.18 1.56
CA GLY A 108 -16.70 14.20 2.52
C GLY A 108 -16.72 15.48 3.33
N THR A 109 -17.22 15.36 4.56
CA THR A 109 -17.29 16.47 5.51
C THR A 109 -16.36 16.26 6.69
N TYR A 110 -15.91 17.34 7.31
CA TYR A 110 -15.11 17.32 8.51
C TYR A 110 -15.68 18.27 9.58
N GLU A 111 -15.58 17.85 10.83
CA GLU A 111 -15.95 18.67 11.98
C GLU A 111 -14.68 19.22 12.63
N THR A 112 -14.60 20.54 12.81
CA THR A 112 -13.47 21.17 13.51
C THR A 112 -13.70 21.13 15.02
N GLU A 113 -12.81 20.48 15.76
CA GLU A 113 -12.81 20.52 17.23
C GLU A 113 -11.85 21.58 17.77
N LYS A 114 -10.73 21.81 17.08
CA LYS A 114 -9.76 22.84 17.42
C LYS A 114 -8.96 23.26 16.19
N TRP A 115 -8.72 24.56 16.06
CA TRP A 115 -7.88 25.10 15.00
C TRP A 115 -6.92 26.16 15.52
N SER A 116 -5.62 25.96 15.36
CA SER A 116 -4.57 26.89 15.76
C SER A 116 -3.30 26.69 14.92
N ASP A 117 -2.36 27.63 15.00
CA ASP A 117 -1.10 27.58 14.25
C ASP A 117 -0.15 26.43 14.63
N ARG A 118 -0.49 25.68 15.68
CA ARG A 118 0.30 24.55 16.21
C ARG A 118 -0.43 23.22 16.20
N GLU A 119 -1.76 23.25 16.17
CA GLU A 119 -2.60 22.07 16.33
C GLU A 119 -3.94 22.29 15.62
N VAL A 120 -4.35 21.31 14.82
CA VAL A 120 -5.67 21.22 14.17
C VAL A 120 -6.27 19.86 14.51
N LYS A 121 -7.39 19.86 15.23
CA LYS A 121 -8.15 18.66 15.64
C LYS A 121 -9.47 18.64 14.90
N PHE A 122 -9.77 17.50 14.30
CA PHE A 122 -10.94 17.36 13.44
C PHE A 122 -11.43 15.92 13.40
N VAL A 123 -12.69 15.75 13.01
CA VAL A 123 -13.30 14.45 12.74
C VAL A 123 -13.64 14.39 11.26
N LEU A 124 -13.13 13.40 10.53
CA LEU A 124 -13.49 13.14 9.13
C LEU A 124 -14.71 12.23 9.05
N ARG A 125 -15.56 12.50 8.06
CA ARG A 125 -16.70 11.70 7.63
C ARG A 125 -16.69 11.59 6.10
N GLY A 126 -15.91 10.66 5.57
CA GLY A 126 -15.91 10.25 4.17
C GLY A 126 -16.21 8.77 4.00
N ASP A 127 -16.09 8.27 2.78
CA ASP A 127 -16.37 6.88 2.43
C ASP A 127 -15.23 5.95 2.85
N ARG A 128 -13.98 6.43 2.76
CA ARG A 128 -12.77 5.66 3.13
C ARG A 128 -12.12 6.14 4.41
N SER A 129 -12.28 7.43 4.73
CA SER A 129 -11.70 8.06 5.91
C SER A 129 -12.79 8.51 6.87
N ALA A 130 -12.89 7.79 7.98
CA ALA A 130 -13.72 8.16 9.11
C ALA A 130 -12.90 8.10 10.40
N GLY A 131 -13.07 9.09 11.25
CA GLY A 131 -12.45 9.11 12.58
C GLY A 131 -11.88 10.45 12.99
N ARG A 132 -11.36 10.48 14.21
CA ARG A 132 -10.81 11.68 14.85
C ARG A 132 -9.31 11.74 14.65
N PHE A 133 -8.82 12.89 14.17
CA PHE A 133 -7.42 13.13 13.88
C PHE A 133 -6.91 14.43 14.51
N VAL A 134 -5.61 14.47 14.76
CA VAL A 134 -4.90 15.69 15.13
C VAL A 134 -3.68 15.86 14.23
N LEU A 135 -3.61 17.03 13.59
CA LEU A 135 -2.41 17.57 12.99
C LEU A 135 -1.70 18.43 14.03
N PHE A 136 -0.42 18.19 14.31
CA PHE A 136 0.33 18.98 15.28
C PHE A 136 1.77 19.25 14.81
N ARG A 137 2.32 20.39 15.20
CA ARG A 137 3.70 20.77 14.86
C ARG A 137 4.71 20.17 15.82
N THR A 138 5.78 19.62 15.27
CA THR A 138 6.97 19.22 16.03
C THR A 138 7.96 20.38 16.13
N ARG A 139 9.01 20.20 16.96
CA ARG A 139 10.05 21.21 17.17
C ARG A 139 10.78 21.61 15.87
N ASP A 140 10.86 20.68 14.91
CA ASP A 140 11.54 20.88 13.62
C ASP A 140 10.66 21.56 12.56
N LYS A 141 9.56 22.20 12.98
CA LYS A 141 8.56 22.88 12.11
C LYS A 141 7.77 21.97 11.17
N ASN A 142 8.05 20.66 11.14
CA ASN A 142 7.22 19.68 10.46
C ASN A 142 5.87 19.50 11.16
N TRP A 143 4.83 19.15 10.41
CA TRP A 143 3.59 18.66 11.01
C TRP A 143 3.60 17.14 11.02
N MET A 144 2.91 16.58 12.00
CA MET A 144 2.57 15.17 12.08
C MET A 144 1.06 15.06 12.15
N ILE A 145 0.52 13.97 11.63
CA ILE A 145 -0.88 13.58 11.82
C ILE A 145 -0.94 12.32 12.68
N HIS A 146 -1.91 12.30 13.59
CA HIS A 146 -2.16 11.21 14.52
C HIS A 146 -3.65 10.89 14.54
N ARG A 147 -4.00 9.60 14.52
CA ARG A 147 -5.37 9.12 14.73
C ARG A 147 -5.62 9.02 16.24
N MET A 148 -6.67 9.65 16.72
CA MET A 148 -6.99 9.70 18.15
C MET A 148 -7.92 8.57 18.62
N GLY A 149 -8.62 7.91 17.69
CA GLY A 149 -9.54 6.80 17.99
C GLY A 149 -8.91 5.43 17.79
N ASP A 150 -9.75 4.39 17.87
CA ASP A 150 -9.34 2.98 17.77
C ASP A 150 -8.66 2.64 16.43
N ALA A 151 -7.89 1.57 16.38
CA ALA A 151 -7.36 1.09 15.10
C ALA A 151 -8.52 0.71 14.16
N VAL A 152 -8.41 1.07 12.88
CA VAL A 152 -9.35 0.63 11.83
C VAL A 152 -8.80 -0.54 11.00
N ARG A 153 -7.71 -1.13 11.47
CA ARG A 153 -7.08 -2.30 10.90
C ARG A 153 -6.48 -3.18 11.99
N ASP A 154 -6.33 -4.46 11.67
CA ASP A 154 -5.49 -5.37 12.44
C ASP A 154 -4.04 -4.84 12.49
N PRO A 155 -3.29 -5.11 13.56
CA PRO A 155 -1.86 -4.81 13.55
C PRO A 155 -1.16 -5.67 12.48
N PHE A 156 -0.11 -5.12 11.87
CA PHE A 156 0.78 -5.95 11.05
C PHE A 156 1.32 -7.11 11.89
N PRO A 157 1.21 -8.36 11.40
CA PRO A 157 1.70 -9.51 12.14
C PRO A 157 3.23 -9.47 12.22
N ALA A 158 3.77 -9.82 13.38
CA ALA A 158 5.20 -10.09 13.53
C ALA A 158 5.49 -11.46 12.90
N LEU A 159 6.17 -11.47 11.76
CA LEU A 159 6.34 -12.66 10.94
C LEU A 159 7.80 -13.04 10.75
N GLU A 160 8.03 -14.35 10.80
CA GLU A 160 9.18 -15.02 10.20
C GLU A 160 8.67 -15.96 9.09
N PRO A 161 9.47 -16.23 8.04
CA PRO A 161 9.04 -17.13 6.98
C PRO A 161 8.66 -18.52 7.49
N MET A 162 7.55 -19.06 7.02
CA MET A 162 7.14 -20.45 7.20
C MET A 162 8.08 -21.37 6.39
N LEU A 163 8.73 -22.29 7.09
CA LEU A 163 9.73 -23.19 6.57
C LEU A 163 9.14 -24.59 6.35
N PRO A 164 9.27 -25.16 5.14
CA PRO A 164 8.77 -26.48 4.85
C PRO A 164 9.59 -27.58 5.53
N ALA A 165 8.93 -28.67 5.93
CA ALA A 165 9.62 -29.89 6.35
C ALA A 165 10.06 -30.72 5.12
N GLU A 166 11.33 -31.09 5.06
CA GLU A 166 11.82 -31.95 3.97
C GLU A 166 11.23 -33.37 4.04
N ARG A 167 10.84 -33.91 2.88
CA ARG A 167 10.31 -35.26 2.71
C ARG A 167 10.84 -35.91 1.43
N ALA A 168 11.26 -37.17 1.54
CA ALA A 168 11.73 -37.94 0.39
C ALA A 168 10.59 -38.39 -0.57
N ARG A 169 9.34 -38.40 -0.10
CA ARG A 169 8.17 -38.92 -0.84
C ARG A 169 7.05 -37.89 -0.84
N LEU A 170 6.27 -37.90 -1.92
CA LEU A 170 5.03 -37.13 -2.04
C LEU A 170 4.03 -37.51 -0.91
N PRO A 171 3.15 -36.58 -0.50
CA PRO A 171 2.09 -36.91 0.46
C PRO A 171 1.19 -38.03 -0.07
N LYS A 172 0.69 -38.87 0.84
CA LYS A 172 -0.18 -40.01 0.49
C LYS A 172 -1.50 -39.58 -0.13
N ASP A 173 -2.00 -38.42 0.28
CA ASP A 173 -3.18 -37.79 -0.28
C ASP A 173 -2.78 -36.45 -0.92
N PRO A 174 -2.40 -36.46 -2.22
CA PRO A 174 -2.12 -35.24 -2.96
C PRO A 174 -3.28 -34.25 -3.00
N SER A 175 -4.54 -34.70 -2.92
CA SER A 175 -5.71 -33.84 -3.07
C SER A 175 -5.87 -32.85 -1.92
N ALA A 176 -5.26 -33.15 -0.76
CA ALA A 176 -5.20 -32.25 0.40
C ALA A 176 -4.13 -31.14 0.27
N TYR A 177 -3.37 -31.10 -0.83
CA TYR A 177 -2.25 -30.18 -1.03
C TYR A 177 -2.35 -29.42 -2.36
N ALA A 178 -1.83 -28.19 -2.34
CA ALA A 178 -1.37 -27.52 -3.54
C ALA A 178 0.12 -27.75 -3.73
N PHE A 179 0.54 -27.94 -4.98
CA PHE A 179 1.93 -28.10 -5.36
C PHE A 179 2.42 -26.85 -6.08
N GLU A 180 3.61 -26.39 -5.70
CA GLU A 180 4.32 -25.28 -6.31
C GLU A 180 5.76 -25.71 -6.61
N PHE A 181 6.43 -25.00 -7.51
CA PHE A 181 7.86 -25.20 -7.71
C PHE A 181 8.66 -24.63 -6.53
N ALA A 182 9.71 -25.35 -6.12
CA ALA A 182 10.75 -24.77 -5.29
C ALA A 182 11.78 -24.10 -6.21
N TRP A 183 11.89 -22.78 -6.15
CA TRP A 183 12.66 -22.01 -7.12
C TRP A 183 14.15 -21.92 -6.77
N GLY A 184 14.54 -22.14 -5.52
CA GLY A 184 15.94 -22.19 -5.09
C GLY A 184 16.62 -20.82 -4.99
N GLY A 185 15.83 -19.75 -4.93
CA GLY A 185 16.23 -18.39 -4.69
C GLY A 185 16.22 -17.99 -3.21
N ARG A 186 16.21 -16.67 -2.96
CA ARG A 186 16.23 -16.11 -1.61
C ARG A 186 14.83 -15.70 -1.17
N ARG A 187 14.40 -16.23 -0.02
CA ARG A 187 13.12 -15.88 0.62
C ARG A 187 13.04 -14.38 0.94
N LEU A 188 11.89 -13.77 0.71
CA LEU A 188 11.63 -12.36 1.00
C LEU A 188 10.18 -12.16 1.47
N LEU A 189 10.02 -11.57 2.66
CA LEU A 189 8.75 -11.00 3.12
C LEU A 189 8.71 -9.52 2.73
N VAL A 190 7.62 -9.09 2.11
CA VAL A 190 7.44 -7.72 1.62
C VAL A 190 6.22 -7.09 2.28
N PRO A 191 6.37 -6.49 3.48
CA PRO A 191 5.34 -5.64 4.05
C PRO A 191 5.23 -4.34 3.26
N ILE A 192 4.00 -3.98 2.87
CA ILE A 192 3.65 -2.78 2.13
C ILE A 192 2.63 -1.98 2.95
N ASP A 193 2.94 -0.72 3.22
CA ASP A 193 2.03 0.20 3.92
C ASP A 193 2.14 1.62 3.33
N GLY A 194 0.99 2.19 2.93
CA GLY A 194 0.92 3.50 2.27
C GLY A 194 1.85 3.58 1.07
N GLY A 195 1.84 2.55 0.23
CA GLY A 195 2.63 2.47 -0.99
C GLY A 195 4.15 2.37 -0.78
N ARG A 196 4.59 1.90 0.39
CA ARG A 196 6.02 1.80 0.74
C ARG A 196 6.36 0.46 1.37
N THR A 197 7.59 0.02 1.14
CA THR A 197 8.18 -1.14 1.81
C THR A 197 9.62 -0.84 2.20
N ASP A 198 10.06 -1.28 3.39
CA ASP A 198 11.47 -1.16 3.79
C ASP A 198 12.38 -2.11 2.99
N ALA A 199 11.83 -3.16 2.37
CA ALA A 199 12.57 -4.04 1.46
C ALA A 199 13.17 -3.26 0.27
N ALA A 200 12.61 -2.09 -0.07
CA ALA A 200 13.13 -1.21 -1.11
C ALA A 200 14.48 -0.53 -0.76
N ARG A 201 14.97 -0.68 0.47
CA ARG A 201 16.32 -0.24 0.84
C ARG A 201 17.38 -1.14 0.24
N GLU A 202 17.16 -2.44 0.29
CA GLU A 202 18.03 -3.46 -0.30
C GLU A 202 17.70 -3.70 -1.78
N HIS A 203 16.43 -3.55 -2.16
CA HIS A 203 15.93 -3.78 -3.52
C HIS A 203 15.19 -2.56 -4.06
N PRO A 204 15.88 -1.51 -4.53
CA PRO A 204 15.26 -0.25 -4.96
C PRO A 204 14.11 -0.37 -5.97
N TRP A 205 14.09 -1.43 -6.79
CA TRP A 205 13.03 -1.70 -7.76
C TRP A 205 11.70 -2.12 -7.11
N LEU A 206 11.70 -2.55 -5.84
CA LEU A 206 10.46 -2.82 -5.07
C LEU A 206 9.64 -1.57 -4.76
N ARG A 207 10.16 -0.37 -5.02
CA ARG A 207 9.37 0.87 -4.88
C ARG A 207 8.17 0.87 -5.83
N GLU A 208 8.37 0.43 -7.06
CA GLU A 208 7.30 0.35 -8.05
C GLU A 208 6.20 -0.62 -7.61
N LEU A 209 6.59 -1.79 -7.10
CA LEU A 209 5.65 -2.75 -6.51
C LEU A 209 4.88 -2.11 -5.35
N ALA A 210 5.57 -1.45 -4.42
CA ALA A 210 4.90 -0.86 -3.27
C ALA A 210 3.95 0.26 -3.70
N GLU A 211 4.37 1.15 -4.60
CA GLU A 211 3.54 2.25 -5.11
C GLU A 211 2.30 1.75 -5.86
N SER A 212 2.36 0.59 -6.54
CA SER A 212 1.20 0.01 -7.22
C SER A 212 0.08 -0.43 -6.26
N PHE A 213 0.34 -0.56 -4.96
CA PHE A 213 -0.68 -0.85 -3.96
C PHE A 213 -1.42 0.41 -3.48
N GLY A 214 -0.94 1.62 -3.79
CA GLY A 214 -1.55 2.85 -3.30
C GLY A 214 -1.67 2.84 -1.77
N SER A 215 -2.89 3.04 -1.26
CA SER A 215 -3.15 3.02 0.19
C SER A 215 -3.33 1.61 0.76
N ARG A 216 -3.48 0.58 -0.09
CA ARG A 216 -3.71 -0.80 0.34
C ARG A 216 -2.50 -1.29 1.13
N SER A 217 -2.76 -1.85 2.30
CA SER A 217 -1.72 -2.48 3.12
C SER A 217 -1.64 -3.97 2.82
N ALA A 218 -0.44 -4.54 2.77
CA ALA A 218 -0.26 -5.95 2.46
C ALA A 218 1.02 -6.53 3.10
N VAL A 219 1.06 -7.84 3.31
CA VAL A 219 2.31 -8.58 3.54
C VAL A 219 2.39 -9.73 2.57
N LEU A 220 3.27 -9.61 1.59
CA LEU A 220 3.52 -10.65 0.60
C LEU A 220 4.66 -11.55 1.04
N ASP A 221 4.54 -12.84 0.74
CA ASP A 221 5.57 -13.83 0.97
C ASP A 221 6.00 -14.46 -0.36
N GLY A 222 7.29 -14.44 -0.63
CA GLY A 222 7.82 -14.83 -1.93
C GLY A 222 9.31 -15.10 -1.94
N GLU A 223 9.82 -15.39 -3.13
CA GLU A 223 11.21 -15.78 -3.36
C GLU A 223 11.79 -15.03 -4.54
N LEU A 224 12.94 -14.39 -4.32
CA LEU A 224 13.72 -13.76 -5.38
C LEU A 224 14.58 -14.85 -6.04
N ALA A 225 14.22 -15.23 -7.26
CA ALA A 225 14.86 -16.29 -8.03
C ALA A 225 15.44 -15.74 -9.34
N THR A 226 16.38 -16.48 -9.93
CA THR A 226 16.97 -16.15 -11.23
C THR A 226 16.39 -17.05 -12.31
N LEU A 227 15.57 -16.50 -13.20
CA LEU A 227 14.99 -17.21 -14.34
C LEU A 227 15.51 -16.60 -15.65
N GLY A 228 16.11 -17.42 -16.51
CA GLY A 228 16.62 -16.96 -17.81
C GLY A 228 17.70 -15.87 -17.71
N GLY A 229 18.41 -15.77 -16.58
CA GLY A 229 19.42 -14.74 -16.31
C GLY A 229 18.88 -13.42 -15.74
N ALA A 230 17.57 -13.32 -15.50
CA ALA A 230 16.94 -12.16 -14.85
C ALA A 230 16.45 -12.52 -13.44
N GLU A 231 16.57 -11.58 -12.50
CA GLU A 231 15.96 -11.71 -11.17
C GLU A 231 14.46 -11.43 -11.26
N ILE A 232 13.66 -12.31 -10.66
CA ILE A 232 12.21 -12.19 -10.57
C ILE A 232 11.75 -12.58 -9.17
N LEU A 233 10.82 -11.81 -8.61
CA LEU A 233 10.20 -12.10 -7.33
C LEU A 233 8.91 -12.88 -7.50
N LEU A 234 8.89 -14.10 -6.96
CA LEU A 234 7.82 -15.06 -7.10
C LEU A 234 7.02 -15.10 -5.80
N PHE A 235 5.83 -14.51 -5.80
CA PHE A 235 4.95 -14.48 -4.63
C PHE A 235 4.08 -15.73 -4.58
N TYR A 236 3.97 -16.34 -3.40
CA TYR A 236 3.16 -17.55 -3.23
C TYR A 236 2.34 -17.57 -1.95
N ASP A 237 2.38 -16.51 -1.16
CA ASP A 237 1.43 -16.30 -0.06
C ASP A 237 1.13 -14.81 0.15
N LEU A 238 -0.04 -14.55 0.74
CA LEU A 238 -0.49 -13.22 1.17
C LEU A 238 -0.94 -13.35 2.64
N LEU A 239 -0.21 -12.69 3.54
CA LEU A 239 -0.32 -12.90 4.97
C LEU A 239 -1.12 -11.79 5.67
N TYR A 240 -1.33 -10.69 4.97
CA TYR A 240 -2.09 -9.55 5.41
C TYR A 240 -2.62 -8.83 4.18
N ASP A 241 -3.86 -8.38 4.22
CA ASP A 241 -4.50 -7.70 3.10
C ASP A 241 -5.48 -6.63 3.59
N ASP A 242 -5.26 -5.41 3.13
CA ASP A 242 -6.07 -4.22 3.33
C ASP A 242 -6.73 -4.08 4.71
N GLY A 243 -5.91 -4.18 5.74
CA GLY A 243 -6.36 -3.98 7.11
C GLY A 243 -6.68 -5.26 7.87
N ARG A 244 -6.61 -6.43 7.23
CA ARG A 244 -6.93 -7.73 7.84
C ARG A 244 -5.75 -8.69 7.81
N SER A 245 -5.47 -9.33 8.93
CA SER A 245 -4.52 -10.44 8.98
C SER A 245 -5.10 -11.69 8.34
N LEU A 246 -4.32 -12.34 7.48
CA LEU A 246 -4.68 -13.61 6.85
C LEU A 246 -3.91 -14.80 7.42
N VAL A 247 -3.06 -14.59 8.43
CA VAL A 247 -2.18 -15.64 9.00
C VAL A 247 -2.95 -16.88 9.45
N GLU A 248 -4.09 -16.69 10.12
CA GLU A 248 -4.94 -17.78 10.64
C GLU A 248 -5.89 -18.36 9.56
N GLU A 249 -6.00 -17.72 8.41
CA GLU A 249 -6.88 -18.18 7.33
C GLU A 249 -6.25 -19.40 6.61
N PRO A 250 -7.07 -20.34 6.11
CA PRO A 250 -6.56 -21.49 5.38
C PRO A 250 -5.82 -21.06 4.11
N TYR A 251 -4.83 -21.85 3.69
CA TYR A 251 -4.01 -21.57 2.50
C TYR A 251 -4.85 -21.28 1.26
N THR A 252 -5.98 -21.96 1.06
CA THR A 252 -6.90 -21.70 -0.06
C THR A 252 -7.44 -20.27 -0.07
N ALA A 253 -7.79 -19.70 1.08
CA ALA A 253 -8.28 -18.33 1.18
C ALA A 253 -7.16 -17.31 0.91
N ARG A 254 -5.97 -17.52 1.51
CA ARG A 254 -4.80 -16.67 1.28
C ARG A 254 -4.36 -16.69 -0.17
N ARG A 255 -4.38 -17.87 -0.79
CA ARG A 255 -4.02 -18.07 -2.19
C ARG A 255 -4.99 -17.35 -3.13
N ALA A 256 -6.30 -17.48 -2.90
CA ALA A 256 -7.30 -16.76 -3.69
C ALA A 256 -7.14 -15.23 -3.57
N ALA A 257 -6.86 -14.73 -2.35
CA ALA A 257 -6.60 -13.32 -2.12
C ALA A 257 -5.32 -12.82 -2.84
N LEU A 258 -4.24 -13.61 -2.82
CA LEU A 258 -3.02 -13.33 -3.57
C LEU A 258 -3.28 -13.25 -5.08
N GLU A 259 -3.99 -14.23 -5.65
CA GLU A 259 -4.31 -14.27 -7.08
C GLU A 259 -5.17 -13.08 -7.51
N ALA A 260 -6.10 -12.63 -6.66
CA ALA A 260 -6.94 -11.47 -6.90
C ALA A 260 -6.15 -10.15 -7.00
N LEU A 261 -4.91 -10.09 -6.50
CA LEU A 261 -4.02 -8.94 -6.67
C LEU A 261 -3.51 -8.79 -8.11
N GLY A 262 -3.53 -9.85 -8.92
CA GLY A 262 -3.09 -9.80 -10.31
C GLY A 262 -1.61 -9.44 -10.48
N LEU A 263 -0.76 -9.78 -9.51
CA LEU A 263 0.67 -9.45 -9.54
C LEU A 263 1.36 -10.19 -10.69
N SER A 264 1.69 -9.47 -11.76
CA SER A 264 2.41 -10.00 -12.92
C SER A 264 3.04 -8.88 -13.75
N ASN A 265 4.37 -8.87 -13.84
CA ASN A 265 5.13 -8.06 -14.77
C ASN A 265 6.52 -8.69 -15.03
N ALA A 266 7.47 -7.91 -15.55
CA ALA A 266 8.82 -8.38 -15.85
C ALA A 266 9.70 -8.65 -14.60
N HIS A 267 9.34 -8.14 -13.42
CA HIS A 267 10.15 -8.16 -12.20
C HIS A 267 9.52 -8.96 -11.06
N TRP A 268 8.21 -9.19 -11.10
CA TRP A 268 7.50 -10.00 -10.12
C TRP A 268 6.30 -10.73 -10.75
N GLN A 269 5.94 -11.85 -10.16
CA GLN A 269 4.72 -12.58 -10.52
C GLN A 269 4.19 -13.38 -9.35
N THR A 270 2.89 -13.65 -9.35
CA THR A 270 2.29 -14.69 -8.53
C THR A 270 2.77 -16.05 -9.06
N ALA A 271 3.49 -16.81 -8.24
CA ALA A 271 3.95 -18.14 -8.60
C ALA A 271 2.75 -19.05 -8.87
N PRO A 272 2.80 -19.91 -9.89
CA PRO A 272 1.73 -20.86 -10.16
C PRO A 272 1.60 -21.90 -9.04
N SER A 273 0.36 -22.35 -8.79
CA SER A 273 0.01 -23.33 -7.77
C SER A 273 -0.99 -24.33 -8.35
N TRP A 274 -0.75 -25.62 -8.17
CA TRP A 274 -1.58 -26.69 -8.73
C TRP A 274 -2.14 -27.59 -7.62
N PRO A 275 -3.42 -27.45 -7.25
CA PRO A 275 -4.09 -28.35 -6.30
C PRO A 275 -4.11 -29.80 -6.80
N GLY A 276 -3.68 -30.76 -5.98
CA GLY A 276 -3.73 -32.19 -6.29
C GLY A 276 -2.67 -32.73 -7.27
N GLU A 277 -1.98 -31.88 -8.02
CA GLU A 277 -1.12 -32.27 -9.16
C GLU A 277 0.32 -32.65 -8.78
N ALA A 278 0.49 -33.58 -7.84
CA ALA A 278 1.80 -33.92 -7.28
C ALA A 278 2.81 -34.45 -8.31
N GLY A 279 2.40 -35.43 -9.11
CA GLY A 279 3.27 -36.15 -10.06
C GLY A 279 3.74 -35.26 -11.20
N PRO A 280 2.82 -34.65 -11.98
CA PRO A 280 3.17 -33.78 -13.10
C PRO A 280 4.05 -32.59 -12.69
N VAL A 281 3.73 -31.90 -11.58
CA VAL A 281 4.53 -30.75 -11.13
C VAL A 281 5.94 -31.19 -10.72
N ARG A 282 6.08 -32.30 -9.99
CA ARG A 282 7.41 -32.82 -9.63
C ARG A 282 8.21 -33.28 -10.84
N GLN A 283 7.58 -33.90 -11.83
CA GLN A 283 8.26 -34.26 -13.07
C GLN A 283 8.75 -33.01 -13.82
N ALA A 284 7.89 -32.00 -13.96
CA ALA A 284 8.26 -30.74 -14.60
C ALA A 284 9.42 -30.04 -13.88
N ALA A 285 9.46 -30.12 -12.53
CA ALA A 285 10.58 -29.60 -11.74
C ALA A 285 11.91 -30.28 -12.12
N ARG A 286 11.92 -31.61 -12.28
CA ARG A 286 13.11 -32.37 -12.72
C ARG A 286 13.56 -31.96 -14.12
N GLU A 287 12.63 -31.88 -15.06
CA GLU A 287 12.90 -31.55 -16.47
C GLU A 287 13.49 -30.14 -16.61
N GLN A 288 13.10 -29.23 -15.72
CA GLN A 288 13.60 -27.84 -15.67
C GLN A 288 14.84 -27.68 -14.77
N GLY A 289 15.32 -28.75 -14.14
CA GLY A 289 16.48 -28.70 -13.23
C GLY A 289 16.23 -27.90 -11.94
N LEU A 290 14.97 -27.76 -11.52
CA LEU A 290 14.59 -27.09 -10.28
C LEU A 290 14.89 -27.99 -9.06
N PRO A 291 15.18 -27.41 -7.87
CA PRO A 291 15.44 -28.16 -6.64
C PRO A 291 14.37 -29.19 -6.26
N GLY A 292 13.10 -28.90 -6.55
CA GLY A 292 11.99 -29.76 -6.20
C GLY A 292 10.65 -29.05 -6.22
N VAL A 293 9.73 -29.53 -5.39
CA VAL A 293 8.38 -28.96 -5.23
C VAL A 293 8.08 -28.67 -3.77
N LEU A 294 7.27 -27.64 -3.56
CA LEU A 294 6.62 -27.36 -2.28
C LEU A 294 5.20 -27.90 -2.33
N ALA A 295 4.82 -28.71 -1.34
CA ALA A 295 3.44 -29.12 -1.11
C ALA A 295 2.89 -28.37 0.10
N LYS A 296 1.85 -27.56 -0.10
CA LYS A 296 1.19 -26.76 0.94
C LYS A 296 -0.19 -27.30 1.23
N ARG A 297 -0.46 -27.66 2.49
CA ARG A 297 -1.76 -28.23 2.89
C ARG A 297 -2.88 -27.19 2.73
N LEU A 298 -3.94 -27.53 2.02
CA LEU A 298 -4.97 -26.58 1.56
C LEU A 298 -5.72 -25.88 2.72
N ASP A 299 -5.94 -26.59 3.82
CA ASP A 299 -6.66 -26.11 5.01
C ASP A 299 -5.74 -25.48 6.07
N SER A 300 -4.43 -25.39 5.81
CA SER A 300 -3.48 -24.97 6.85
C SER A 300 -3.40 -23.45 7.00
N PRO A 301 -3.32 -22.95 8.25
CA PRO A 301 -2.91 -21.57 8.49
C PRO A 301 -1.44 -21.38 8.09
N TYR A 302 -0.99 -20.13 8.13
CA TYR A 302 0.43 -19.83 8.04
C TYR A 302 1.08 -20.01 9.42
N GLU A 303 2.13 -20.84 9.50
CA GLU A 303 2.84 -21.12 10.75
C GLU A 303 4.25 -20.51 10.66
N PRO A 304 4.52 -19.32 11.24
CA PRO A 304 5.85 -18.73 11.23
C PRO A 304 6.91 -19.71 11.77
N GLY A 305 8.03 -19.87 11.06
CA GLY A 305 9.06 -20.85 11.39
C GLY A 305 8.74 -22.26 10.88
N SER A 306 9.13 -23.31 11.60
CA SER A 306 9.03 -24.69 11.10
C SER A 306 7.59 -25.20 11.06
N SER A 307 7.16 -25.69 9.90
CA SER A 307 5.83 -26.25 9.70
C SER A 307 5.84 -27.72 9.26
N LYS A 308 4.78 -28.45 9.64
CA LYS A 308 4.46 -29.78 9.08
C LYS A 308 3.41 -29.72 7.96
N ALA A 309 2.78 -28.57 7.75
CA ALA A 309 1.78 -28.34 6.71
C ALA A 309 2.40 -27.98 5.36
N TRP A 310 3.61 -27.42 5.37
CA TRP A 310 4.42 -27.24 4.17
C TRP A 310 5.49 -28.32 4.10
N LEU A 311 5.60 -28.95 2.93
CA LEU A 311 6.57 -30.01 2.68
C LEU A 311 7.44 -29.63 1.49
N PHE A 312 8.76 -29.80 1.62
CA PHE A 312 9.67 -29.74 0.49
C PHE A 312 9.97 -31.16 0.04
N ILE A 313 9.75 -31.44 -1.25
CA ILE A 313 10.05 -32.73 -1.86
C ILE A 313 11.07 -32.50 -2.98
N PRO A 314 12.31 -33.00 -2.84
CA PRO A 314 13.32 -32.89 -3.88
C PRO A 314 12.83 -33.47 -5.20
N ALA A 315 13.24 -32.82 -6.31
CA ALA A 315 12.89 -33.21 -7.66
C ALA A 315 13.17 -34.70 -7.86
#